data_AF-A0A0D1IS34-F1
#
_entry.id   AF-A0A0D1IS34-F1
#
_cell.length_a   1.000
_cell.length_b   1.000
_cell.length_c   1.000
_cell.angle_alpha   90.00
_cell.angle_beta   90.00
_cell.angle_gamma   90.00
#
_symmetry.space_group_name_H-M   'P 1'
#
loop_
_entity.id
_entity.type
_entity.pdbx_description
1 polymer ?
#
loop_
_entity_poly.entity_id
_entity_poly.type
_entity_poly.pdbx_seq_one_letter_code
_entity_poly.pdbx_strand_id
1 'polypeptide(L)'
;MRKPMPTMEKALYCASSGSTKKSSNLVNASNQVIGVGELKFSSTCKTAWAKITMNNTLTSGFEANAEITRNTDGKRYNCDSAGGNGKAVAGQKSCYTPMVYDLDPRTSYAFGKYSGPNLNVWATTGSY
;
A
#
# COMPACT_ATOMS: atom_id res chain seq x y z
N MET A 1 25.21 10.31 0.42
CA MET A 1 25.17 9.43 -0.78
C MET A 1 23.72 9.00 -1.02
N ARG A 2 23.05 9.53 -2.05
CA ARG A 2 21.70 9.09 -2.43
C ARG A 2 21.85 7.80 -3.25
N LYS A 3 21.35 6.67 -2.76
CA LYS A 3 21.27 5.44 -3.57
C LYS A 3 20.45 5.75 -4.83
N PRO A 4 20.88 5.34 -6.03
CA PRO A 4 20.12 5.57 -7.24
C PRO A 4 18.75 4.90 -7.12
N MET A 5 17.69 5.64 -7.47
CA MET A 5 16.34 5.08 -7.59
C MET A 5 16.39 3.92 -8.60
N PRO A 6 15.73 2.79 -8.33
CA PRO A 6 15.66 1.70 -9.30
C PRO A 6 15.05 2.24 -10.59
N THR A 7 15.71 2.00 -11.72
CA THR A 7 15.16 2.29 -13.05
C THR A 7 13.77 1.65 -13.17
N MET A 8 12.84 2.31 -13.86
CA MET A 8 11.42 1.94 -13.94
C MET A 8 11.19 0.46 -14.31
N GLU A 9 12.09 -0.12 -15.11
CA GLU A 9 12.17 -1.55 -15.47
C GLU A 9 12.29 -2.49 -14.26
N LYS A 10 13.12 -2.13 -13.28
CA LYS A 10 13.35 -2.93 -12.07
C LYS A 10 12.13 -2.92 -11.16
N ALA A 11 11.43 -1.78 -11.06
CA ALA A 11 10.19 -1.69 -10.29
C ALA A 11 9.08 -2.59 -10.87
N LEU A 12 8.95 -2.65 -12.20
CA LEU A 12 8.01 -3.53 -12.88
C LEU A 12 8.31 -5.02 -12.63
N TYR A 13 9.60 -5.39 -12.67
CA TYR A 13 10.06 -6.76 -12.39
C TYR A 13 9.89 -7.18 -10.91
N CYS A 14 10.09 -6.25 -9.98
CA CYS A 14 9.81 -6.50 -8.57
C CYS A 14 8.30 -6.65 -8.29
N ALA A 15 7.46 -5.92 -9.02
CA ALA A 15 6.01 -6.02 -8.89
C ALA A 15 5.49 -7.38 -9.37
N SER A 16 5.99 -7.87 -10.52
CA SER A 16 5.54 -9.13 -11.12
C SER A 16 5.88 -10.37 -10.28
N SER A 17 6.97 -10.31 -9.50
CA SER A 17 7.34 -11.34 -8.51
C SER A 17 6.71 -11.14 -7.13
N GLY A 18 5.88 -10.11 -6.97
CA GLY A 18 5.22 -9.77 -5.71
C GLY A 18 4.07 -10.70 -5.36
N SER A 19 4.04 -11.19 -4.12
CA SER A 19 2.85 -11.86 -3.57
C SER A 19 2.29 -11.07 -2.40
N THR A 20 0.97 -11.18 -2.18
CA THR A 20 0.35 -10.67 -0.95
C THR A 20 0.76 -11.58 0.21
N LYS A 21 1.20 -10.98 1.32
CA LYS A 21 1.66 -11.69 2.52
C LYS A 21 0.72 -11.51 3.70
N LYS A 22 0.11 -10.34 3.80
CA LYS A 22 -0.96 -10.02 4.75
C LYS A 22 -2.00 -9.15 4.07
N SER A 23 -3.23 -9.25 4.53
CA SER A 23 -4.35 -8.44 4.05
C SER A 23 -5.29 -8.13 5.20
N SER A 24 -5.94 -6.97 5.13
CA SER A 24 -7.00 -6.57 6.04
C SER A 24 -8.12 -5.89 5.26
N ASN A 25 -9.35 -6.27 5.56
CA ASN A 25 -10.53 -5.67 4.93
C ASN A 25 -10.80 -4.28 5.52
N LEU A 26 -11.11 -3.31 4.66
CA LEU A 26 -11.74 -2.06 5.06
C LEU A 26 -13.23 -2.34 5.23
N VAL A 27 -13.72 -2.25 6.48
CA VAL A 27 -15.11 -2.53 6.84
C VAL A 27 -15.78 -1.24 7.30
N ASN A 28 -16.90 -0.87 6.69
CA ASN A 28 -17.65 0.33 7.06
C ASN A 28 -18.52 0.11 8.31
N ALA A 29 -19.17 1.16 8.81
CA ALA A 29 -20.04 1.10 9.98
C ALA A 29 -21.26 0.17 9.82
N SER A 30 -21.61 -0.21 8.59
CA SER A 30 -22.67 -1.17 8.26
C SER A 30 -22.15 -2.60 8.12
N ASN A 31 -20.93 -2.89 8.58
CA ASN A 31 -20.25 -4.19 8.48
C ASN A 31 -20.04 -4.69 7.04
N GLN A 32 -20.00 -3.78 6.06
CA GLN A 32 -19.72 -4.13 4.67
C GLN A 32 -18.23 -3.97 4.37
N VAL A 33 -17.65 -4.96 3.70
CA VAL A 33 -16.30 -4.85 3.13
C VAL A 33 -16.36 -3.93 1.91
N ILE A 34 -15.64 -2.82 1.96
CA ILE A 34 -15.59 -1.81 0.89
C ILE A 34 -14.27 -1.78 0.13
N GLY A 35 -13.25 -2.47 0.65
CA GLY A 35 -11.94 -2.61 0.02
C GLY A 35 -11.01 -3.47 0.87
N VAL A 36 -9.77 -3.61 0.40
CA VAL A 36 -8.73 -4.39 1.06
C VAL A 36 -7.40 -3.62 1.05
N GLY A 37 -6.74 -3.60 2.20
CA GLY A 37 -5.33 -3.20 2.33
C GLY A 37 -4.46 -4.45 2.32
N GLU A 38 -3.41 -4.44 1.51
CA GLU A 38 -2.50 -5.56 1.30
C GLU A 38 -1.06 -5.15 1.61
N LEU A 39 -0.35 -5.99 2.36
CA LEU A 39 1.10 -5.98 2.43
C LEU A 39 1.63 -6.96 1.39
N LYS A 40 2.40 -6.45 0.44
CA LYS A 40 2.99 -7.22 -0.65
C LYS A 40 4.49 -7.34 -0.45
N PHE A 41 5.07 -8.44 -0.90
CA PHE A 41 6.51 -8.69 -0.82
C PHE A 41 7.02 -9.43 -2.06
N SER A 42 8.17 -9.00 -2.56
CA SER A 42 8.94 -9.71 -3.60
C SER A 42 10.19 -10.32 -2.98
N SER A 43 10.32 -11.65 -3.03
CA SER A 43 11.54 -12.35 -2.60
C SER A 43 12.72 -12.06 -3.52
N THR A 44 12.46 -11.83 -4.80
CA THR A 44 13.47 -11.50 -5.80
C THR A 44 14.13 -10.16 -5.51
N CYS A 45 13.31 -9.14 -5.25
CA CYS A 45 13.80 -7.80 -4.98
C CYS A 45 14.04 -7.51 -3.51
N LYS A 46 13.58 -8.40 -2.62
CA LYS A 46 13.72 -8.29 -1.17
C LYS A 46 13.02 -7.03 -0.64
N THR A 47 11.91 -6.67 -1.26
CA THR A 47 11.17 -5.43 -0.99
C THR A 47 9.73 -5.70 -0.62
N ALA A 48 9.21 -4.93 0.33
CA ALA A 48 7.81 -4.85 0.70
C ALA A 48 7.16 -3.56 0.18
N TRP A 49 5.85 -3.55 -0.01
CA TRP A 49 5.06 -2.35 -0.28
C TRP A 49 3.61 -2.57 0.14
N ALA A 50 2.90 -1.47 0.42
CA ALA A 50 1.47 -1.51 0.69
C ALA A 50 0.68 -1.22 -0.59
N LYS A 51 -0.47 -1.88 -0.74
CA LYS A 51 -1.45 -1.61 -1.78
C LYS A 51 -2.83 -1.54 -1.15
N ILE A 52 -3.65 -0.59 -1.55
CA ILE A 52 -5.08 -0.57 -1.24
C ILE A 52 -5.87 -0.79 -2.53
N THR A 53 -6.91 -1.61 -2.49
CA THR A 53 -7.86 -1.82 -3.60
C THR A 53 -9.27 -1.69 -3.08
N MET A 54 -10.03 -0.74 -3.64
CA MET A 54 -11.44 -0.53 -3.33
C MET A 54 -12.32 -1.41 -4.23
N ASN A 55 -13.45 -1.89 -3.70
CA ASN A 55 -14.37 -2.74 -4.46
C ASN A 55 -15.01 -1.95 -5.62
N ASN A 56 -15.33 -0.68 -5.36
CA ASN A 56 -15.91 0.25 -6.33
C ASN A 56 -14.92 1.35 -6.70
N THR A 57 -15.12 1.91 -7.90
CA THR A 57 -14.38 3.09 -8.35
C THR A 57 -14.72 4.26 -7.44
N LEU A 58 -13.71 5.03 -7.05
CA LEU A 58 -13.89 6.17 -6.18
C LEU A 58 -14.70 7.26 -6.90
N THR A 59 -15.61 7.88 -6.15
CA THR A 59 -16.38 9.04 -6.58
C THR A 59 -15.66 10.34 -6.20
N SER A 60 -16.10 11.47 -6.79
CA SER A 60 -15.53 12.78 -6.46
C SER A 60 -15.60 13.09 -4.96
N GLY A 61 -14.52 13.63 -4.41
CA GLY A 61 -14.38 13.96 -2.98
C GLY A 61 -13.91 12.80 -2.10
N PHE A 62 -13.78 11.59 -2.63
CA PHE A 62 -13.20 10.45 -1.91
C PHE A 62 -11.79 10.14 -2.37
N GLU A 63 -10.95 9.70 -1.43
CA GLU A 63 -9.60 9.22 -1.67
C GLU A 63 -9.35 7.89 -0.96
N ALA A 64 -8.48 7.06 -1.55
CA ALA A 64 -7.92 5.89 -0.89
C ALA A 64 -6.40 5.99 -0.90
N ASN A 65 -5.79 5.78 0.27
CA ASN A 65 -4.36 5.81 0.46
C ASN A 65 -3.89 4.52 1.14
N ALA A 66 -2.68 4.09 0.80
CA ALA A 66 -1.96 3.04 1.51
C ALA A 66 -0.67 3.62 2.09
N GLU A 67 -0.24 3.06 3.21
CA GLU A 67 1.04 3.37 3.84
C GLU A 67 1.73 2.07 4.22
N ILE A 68 3.03 1.97 3.95
CA ILE A 68 3.89 0.94 4.50
C ILE A 68 4.73 1.53 5.63
N THR A 69 4.73 0.84 6.78
CA THR A 69 5.63 1.14 7.89
C THR A 69 6.69 0.05 8.00
N ARG A 70 7.96 0.44 7.98
CA ARG A 70 9.09 -0.43 8.26
C ARG A 70 9.41 -0.40 9.74
N ASN A 71 9.23 -1.51 10.44
CA ASN A 71 9.52 -1.58 11.88
C ASN A 71 11.02 -1.48 12.20
N THR A 72 11.90 -1.82 11.24
CA THR A 72 13.36 -1.76 11.42
C THR A 72 13.92 -0.36 11.65
N ASP A 73 13.30 0.66 11.04
CA ASP A 73 13.76 2.05 11.12
C ASP A 73 12.64 3.08 11.33
N GLY A 74 11.41 2.61 11.58
CA GLY A 74 10.23 3.44 11.82
C GLY A 74 9.76 4.25 10.61
N LYS A 75 10.39 4.10 9.45
CA LYS A 75 10.06 4.91 8.26
C LYS A 75 8.72 4.51 7.67
N ARG A 76 8.02 5.52 7.18
CA ARG A 76 6.69 5.42 6.60
C ARG A 76 6.68 6.00 5.21
N TYR A 77 6.05 5.29 4.29
CA TYR A 77 5.89 5.71 2.91
C TYR A 77 4.45 5.46 2.47
N ASN A 78 3.83 6.47 1.88
CA ASN A 78 2.46 6.39 1.39
C ASN A 78 2.40 6.33 -0.13
N CYS A 79 1.21 6.27 -0.72
CA CYS A 79 1.05 6.19 -2.17
C CYS A 79 1.64 7.41 -2.92
N ASP A 80 1.65 8.59 -2.29
CA ASP A 80 2.23 9.82 -2.88
C ASP A 80 3.75 9.91 -2.74
N SER A 81 4.37 9.01 -1.97
CA SER A 81 5.82 8.99 -1.81
C SER A 81 6.51 8.61 -3.13
N ALA A 82 7.72 9.15 -3.37
CA ALA A 82 8.47 8.88 -4.59
C ALA A 82 8.69 7.38 -4.81
N GLY A 83 8.21 6.86 -5.95
CA GLY A 83 8.18 5.43 -6.28
C GLY A 83 6.82 4.74 -6.08
N GLY A 84 5.84 5.43 -5.48
CA GLY A 84 4.43 5.06 -5.51
C GLY A 84 3.70 5.63 -6.73
N ASN A 85 2.39 5.42 -6.82
CA ASN A 85 1.57 5.88 -7.96
C ASN A 85 0.56 6.99 -7.61
N GLY A 86 0.74 7.66 -6.47
CA GLY A 86 -0.20 8.65 -5.94
C GLY A 86 -1.43 8.00 -5.30
N LYS A 87 -2.08 8.71 -4.38
CA LYS A 87 -3.37 8.28 -3.81
C LYS A 87 -4.38 7.96 -4.91
N ALA A 88 -5.24 6.99 -4.65
CA ALA A 88 -6.38 6.76 -5.51
C ALA A 88 -7.41 7.88 -5.29
N VAL A 89 -7.83 8.52 -6.38
CA VAL A 89 -8.86 9.57 -6.39
C VAL A 89 -10.02 9.17 -7.30
N ALA A 90 -10.95 10.09 -7.56
CA ALA A 90 -12.10 9.87 -8.42
C ALA A 90 -11.72 9.19 -9.75
N GLY A 91 -12.45 8.14 -10.13
CA GLY A 91 -12.18 7.36 -11.34
C GLY A 91 -11.15 6.24 -11.17
N GLN A 92 -10.46 6.15 -10.03
CA GLN A 92 -9.50 5.09 -9.74
C GLN A 92 -10.07 4.09 -8.73
N LYS A 93 -9.37 2.96 -8.55
CA LYS A 93 -9.74 1.93 -7.54
C LYS A 93 -8.63 1.61 -6.55
N SER A 94 -7.38 1.94 -6.86
CA SER A 94 -6.25 1.43 -6.09
C SER A 94 -5.05 2.35 -6.16
N CYS A 95 -4.26 2.33 -5.10
CA CYS A 95 -2.91 2.88 -5.09
C CYS A 95 -1.94 1.93 -4.40
N TYR A 96 -0.65 2.16 -4.62
CA TYR A 96 0.44 1.46 -4.01
C TYR A 96 1.56 2.41 -3.60
N THR A 97 2.26 2.04 -2.53
CA THR A 97 3.42 2.75 -2.02
C THR A 97 4.67 2.38 -2.81
N PRO A 98 5.78 3.13 -2.66
CA PRO A 98 7.08 2.66 -3.10
C PRO A 98 7.42 1.29 -2.53
N MET A 99 8.24 0.56 -3.28
CA MET A 99 8.87 -0.67 -2.80
C MET A 99 10.06 -0.34 -1.91
N VAL A 100 10.04 -0.82 -0.68
CA VAL A 100 11.07 -0.58 0.32
C VAL A 100 11.74 -1.89 0.71
N TYR A 101 13.06 -1.87 0.86
CA TYR A 101 13.82 -3.08 1.23
C TYR A 101 13.42 -3.59 2.62
N ASP A 102 13.12 -4.88 2.74
CA ASP A 102 12.58 -5.49 3.96
C ASP A 102 12.92 -6.99 4.03
N LEU A 103 14.21 -7.35 3.97
CA LEU A 103 14.62 -8.77 3.97
C LEU A 103 14.83 -9.36 5.36
N ASP A 104 15.49 -8.60 6.24
CA ASP A 104 15.96 -9.10 7.54
C ASP A 104 16.13 -7.95 8.55
N PRO A 105 15.32 -7.90 9.64
CA PRO A 105 14.14 -8.73 9.86
C PRO A 105 12.96 -8.26 8.98
N ARG A 106 12.20 -9.21 8.40
CA ARG A 106 10.94 -8.91 7.70
C ARG A 106 9.88 -8.57 8.73
N THR A 107 9.59 -7.29 8.85
CA THR A 107 8.74 -6.80 9.93
C THR A 107 7.83 -5.66 9.49
N SER A 108 7.73 -5.38 8.20
CA SER A 108 6.89 -4.26 7.74
C SER A 108 5.41 -4.61 7.85
N TYR A 109 4.55 -3.59 7.96
CA TYR A 109 3.10 -3.74 7.88
C TYR A 109 2.50 -2.67 6.99
N ALA A 110 1.29 -2.95 6.48
CA ALA A 110 0.52 -2.05 5.65
C ALA A 110 -0.65 -1.45 6.43
N PHE A 111 -0.92 -0.18 6.16
CA PHE A 111 -2.11 0.55 6.56
C PHE A 111 -2.85 0.99 5.31
N GLY A 112 -4.17 0.84 5.29
CA GLY A 112 -5.04 1.33 4.23
C GLY A 112 -6.10 2.25 4.81
N LYS A 113 -6.33 3.40 4.17
CA LYS A 113 -7.37 4.36 4.55
C LYS A 113 -8.20 4.74 3.33
N TYR A 114 -9.50 4.74 3.52
CA TYR A 114 -10.49 5.33 2.62
C TYR A 114 -11.16 6.49 3.34
N SER A 115 -11.14 7.67 2.74
CA SER A 115 -11.71 8.88 3.35
C SER A 115 -12.44 9.76 2.35
N GLY A 116 -13.49 10.40 2.83
CA GLY A 116 -14.25 11.44 2.13
C GLY A 116 -15.02 12.31 3.14
N PRO A 117 -15.92 13.19 2.67
CA PRO A 117 -16.55 14.21 3.51
C PRO A 117 -17.23 13.70 4.79
N ASN A 118 -17.86 12.52 4.73
CA ASN A 118 -18.63 11.94 5.84
C ASN A 118 -18.26 10.48 6.15
N LEU A 119 -17.10 10.01 5.68
CA LEU A 119 -16.70 8.62 5.84
C LEU A 119 -15.20 8.52 6.02
N ASN A 120 -14.79 7.82 7.06
CA ASN A 120 -13.41 7.45 7.29
C ASN A 120 -13.38 5.98 7.69
N VAL A 121 -12.72 5.16 6.89
CA VAL A 121 -12.55 3.72 7.13
C VAL A 121 -11.08 3.40 6.97
N TRP A 122 -10.53 2.59 7.86
CA TRP A 122 -9.15 2.17 7.79
C TRP A 122 -8.97 0.72 8.22
N ALA A 123 -7.86 0.14 7.82
CA ALA A 123 -7.44 -1.19 8.20
C ALA A 123 -5.91 -1.27 8.29
N THR A 124 -5.42 -2.06 9.24
CA THR A 124 -3.99 -2.33 9.40
C THR A 124 -3.77 -3.83 9.25
N THR A 125 -2.75 -4.23 8.49
CA THR A 125 -2.35 -5.64 8.37
C THR A 125 -1.51 -6.06 9.56
N GLY A 126 -1.37 -7.37 9.76
CA GLY A 126 -0.23 -7.89 10.53
C GLY A 126 1.11 -7.52 9.88
N SER A 127 2.20 -7.65 10.63
CA SER A 127 3.54 -7.55 10.08
C SER A 127 3.93 -8.82 9.32
N TYR A 128 4.82 -8.70 8.35
CA TYR A 128 5.48 -9.82 7.67
C TYR A 128 6.95 -9.53 7.44
#